data_AF-L9MUR7-F1
#
_entry.id   AF-L9MUR7-F1
#
_cell.length_a   1.000
_cell.length_b   1.000
_cell.length_c   1.000
_cell.angle_alpha   90.00
_cell.angle_beta   90.00
_cell.angle_gamma   90.00
#
_symmetry.space_group_name_H-M   'P 1'
#
loop_
_entity.id
_entity.type
_entity.pdbx_description
1 polymer ?
#
loop_
_entity_poly.entity_id
_entity_poly.type
_entity_poly.pdbx_seq_one_letter_code
_entity_poly.pdbx_strand_id
1 'polypeptide(L)'
;MTTINNLTIERMREIVSKAPTNAESYQGGYYFRESPQFMFHNGFHDQWNLTDNDGLYFRAAGFHPVRIDDLRTAIAKHDEQGSNPSEFKVGDLVVLNQSHSQNRVLKIQMFHEDFIRAFVSDSIKYSFGHKINFRHATLEEIKAGHRIDDTTDHVTDIRNHVSPSTRVVDL
;
A
#
# COMPACT_ATOMS: atom_id res chain seq x y z
N MET A 1 -5.82 -27.29 -0.55
CA MET A 1 -6.10 -25.96 -1.14
C MET A 1 -4.90 -25.08 -0.84
N THR A 2 -3.99 -24.86 -1.80
CA THR A 2 -2.85 -23.96 -1.63
C THR A 2 -3.31 -22.56 -2.02
N THR A 3 -3.92 -21.84 -1.10
CA THR A 3 -4.38 -20.47 -1.34
C THR A 3 -3.16 -19.53 -1.36
N ILE A 4 -3.20 -18.53 -2.25
CA ILE A 4 -2.23 -17.42 -2.34
C ILE A 4 -1.92 -16.82 -0.95
N ASN A 5 -2.90 -16.89 -0.03
CA ASN A 5 -2.84 -16.40 1.35
C ASN A 5 -1.66 -16.91 2.19
N ASN A 6 -1.00 -18.02 1.81
CA ASN A 6 0.14 -18.56 2.55
C ASN A 6 1.51 -18.12 1.99
N LEU A 7 1.55 -17.27 0.94
CA LEU A 7 2.78 -16.76 0.35
C LEU A 7 2.98 -15.28 0.70
N THR A 8 4.21 -14.90 1.06
CA THR A 8 4.60 -13.49 1.18
C THR A 8 4.82 -12.88 -0.21
N ILE A 9 4.72 -11.55 -0.33
CA ILE A 9 4.94 -10.84 -1.62
C ILE A 9 6.33 -11.13 -2.20
N GLU A 10 7.38 -11.10 -1.36
CA GLU A 10 8.74 -11.43 -1.81
C GLU A 10 8.82 -12.85 -2.38
N ARG A 11 8.11 -13.80 -1.76
CA ARG A 11 8.04 -15.17 -2.28
C ARG A 11 7.28 -15.23 -3.60
N MET A 12 6.20 -14.47 -3.76
CA MET A 12 5.48 -14.37 -5.04
C MET A 12 6.38 -13.80 -6.14
N ARG A 13 7.14 -12.74 -5.86
CA ARG A 13 8.11 -12.14 -6.80
C ARG A 13 9.22 -13.11 -7.18
N GLU A 14 9.75 -13.84 -6.21
CA GLU A 14 10.77 -14.86 -6.47
C GLU A 14 10.26 -15.94 -7.42
N ILE A 15 9.03 -16.43 -7.19
CA ILE A 15 8.39 -17.44 -8.07
C ILE A 15 8.18 -16.86 -9.48
N VAL A 16 7.64 -15.64 -9.59
CA VAL A 16 7.38 -15.02 -10.91
C VAL A 16 8.67 -14.72 -11.66
N SER A 17 9.72 -14.25 -10.98
CA SER A 17 11.01 -13.90 -11.61
C SER A 17 11.78 -15.12 -12.10
N LYS A 18 11.63 -16.27 -11.46
CA LYS A 18 12.27 -17.54 -11.86
C LYS A 18 11.39 -18.40 -12.78
N ALA A 19 10.19 -17.92 -13.14
CA ALA A 19 9.27 -18.68 -13.97
C ALA A 19 9.83 -18.85 -15.40
N PRO A 20 9.97 -20.09 -15.91
CA PRO A 20 10.32 -20.33 -17.30
C PRO A 20 9.27 -19.73 -18.25
N THR A 21 9.69 -19.42 -19.48
CA THR A 21 8.75 -18.96 -20.51
C THR A 21 7.60 -19.96 -20.69
N ASN A 22 6.37 -19.44 -20.72
CA ASN A 22 5.10 -20.19 -20.83
C ASN A 22 4.71 -21.03 -19.59
N ALA A 23 5.30 -20.79 -18.41
CA ALA A 23 4.78 -21.37 -17.18
C ALA A 23 3.40 -20.81 -16.81
N GLU A 24 2.46 -21.70 -16.49
CA GLU A 24 1.06 -21.35 -16.18
C GLU A 24 0.81 -21.34 -14.66
N SER A 25 1.43 -22.26 -13.92
CA SER A 25 1.20 -22.41 -12.48
C SER A 25 2.44 -22.93 -11.74
N TYR A 26 2.42 -22.86 -10.40
CA TYR A 26 3.53 -23.25 -9.52
C TYR A 26 3.05 -24.05 -8.30
N GLN A 27 3.76 -25.12 -7.96
CA GLN A 27 3.56 -25.89 -6.72
C GLN A 27 4.83 -26.60 -6.29
N GLY A 28 5.18 -26.51 -5.01
CA GLY A 28 6.18 -27.38 -4.39
C GLY A 28 7.58 -27.33 -5.02
N GLY A 29 7.97 -26.19 -5.62
CA GLY A 29 9.26 -26.05 -6.30
C GLY A 29 9.21 -26.30 -7.81
N TYR A 30 8.05 -26.64 -8.36
CA TYR A 30 7.88 -26.92 -9.79
C TYR A 30 6.94 -25.90 -10.44
N TYR A 31 7.27 -25.54 -11.67
CA TYR A 31 6.40 -24.82 -12.60
C TYR A 31 5.71 -25.81 -13.52
N PHE A 32 4.48 -25.52 -13.90
CA PHE A 32 3.65 -26.40 -14.72
C PHE A 32 3.07 -25.67 -15.91
N ARG A 33 2.84 -26.45 -16.97
CA ARG A 33 2.07 -26.08 -18.15
C ARG A 33 1.20 -27.28 -18.51
N GLU A 34 -0.11 -27.10 -18.58
CA GLU A 34 -1.05 -28.22 -18.80
C GLU A 34 -1.46 -28.37 -20.27
N SER A 35 -1.31 -27.32 -21.10
CA SER A 35 -1.73 -27.33 -22.51
C SER A 35 -0.60 -26.94 -23.48
N PRO A 36 -0.39 -27.68 -24.59
CA PRO A 36 -1.21 -28.78 -25.11
C PRO A 36 -0.97 -30.14 -24.43
N GLN A 37 0.03 -30.25 -23.56
CA GLN A 37 0.36 -31.47 -22.82
C GLN A 37 0.94 -31.08 -21.46
N PHE A 38 0.74 -31.93 -20.45
CA PHE A 38 1.24 -31.68 -19.11
C PHE A 38 2.77 -31.77 -19.04
N MET A 39 3.40 -30.65 -18.73
CA MET A 39 4.84 -30.48 -18.58
C MET A 39 5.17 -29.83 -17.24
N PHE A 40 6.34 -30.15 -16.69
CA PHE A 40 6.82 -29.55 -15.45
C PHE A 40 8.29 -29.13 -15.53
N HIS A 41 8.68 -28.17 -14.68
CA HIS A 41 10.01 -27.58 -14.69
C HIS A 41 10.45 -27.20 -13.28
N ASN A 42 11.71 -27.49 -12.89
CA ASN A 42 12.22 -27.22 -11.53
C ASN A 42 12.80 -25.81 -11.34
N GLY A 43 12.87 -25.01 -12.41
CA GLY A 43 13.40 -23.65 -12.40
C GLY A 43 14.93 -23.56 -12.50
N PHE A 44 15.63 -24.66 -12.73
CA PHE A 44 17.10 -24.70 -12.81
C PHE A 44 17.63 -25.12 -14.19
N HIS A 45 16.91 -25.96 -14.92
CA HIS A 45 17.31 -26.41 -16.26
C HIS A 45 16.68 -25.53 -17.36
N ASP A 46 17.09 -25.72 -18.61
CA ASP A 46 16.50 -24.97 -19.74
C ASP A 46 15.28 -25.69 -20.36
N GLN A 47 15.11 -26.98 -20.06
CA GLN A 47 14.15 -27.85 -20.73
C GLN A 47 12.99 -28.24 -19.82
N TRP A 48 11.78 -28.14 -20.38
CA TRP A 48 10.56 -28.67 -19.77
C TRP A 48 10.56 -30.20 -19.79
N ASN A 49 10.22 -30.80 -18.65
CA ASN A 49 10.04 -32.24 -18.56
C ASN A 49 8.64 -32.61 -19.06
N LEU A 50 8.61 -33.53 -20.02
CA LEU A 50 7.37 -34.14 -20.51
C LEU A 50 6.90 -35.20 -19.52
N THR A 51 5.59 -35.28 -19.34
CA THR A 51 4.97 -36.44 -18.70
C THR A 51 4.31 -37.30 -19.77
N ASP A 52 4.47 -38.61 -19.69
CA ASP A 52 3.79 -39.60 -20.53
C ASP A 52 2.37 -39.92 -20.04
N ASN A 53 2.01 -39.43 -18.85
CA ASN A 53 0.81 -39.80 -18.12
C ASN A 53 -0.07 -38.60 -17.71
N ASP A 54 0.05 -37.46 -18.40
CA ASP A 54 -0.74 -36.25 -18.14
C ASP A 54 -0.68 -35.77 -16.67
N GLY A 55 0.52 -35.87 -16.07
CA GLY A 55 0.77 -35.40 -14.70
C GLY A 55 0.11 -36.23 -13.60
N LEU A 56 -0.27 -37.49 -13.87
CA LEU A 56 -0.98 -38.37 -12.92
C LEU A 56 -0.32 -38.42 -11.53
N TYR A 57 1.01 -38.44 -11.48
CA TYR A 57 1.78 -38.40 -10.22
C TYR A 57 1.45 -37.14 -9.38
N PHE A 58 1.47 -35.96 -10.00
CA PHE A 58 1.17 -34.70 -9.31
C PHE A 58 -0.28 -34.64 -8.86
N ARG A 59 -1.20 -35.11 -9.71
CA ARG A 59 -2.64 -35.17 -9.40
C ARG A 59 -2.92 -36.09 -8.21
N ALA A 60 -2.29 -37.27 -8.17
CA ALA A 60 -2.42 -38.21 -7.05
C ALA A 60 -1.82 -37.69 -5.74
N ALA A 61 -0.77 -36.88 -5.80
CA ALA A 61 -0.14 -36.24 -4.64
C ALA A 61 -0.89 -34.98 -4.12
N GLY A 62 -2.00 -34.60 -4.78
CA GLY A 62 -2.74 -33.37 -4.50
C GLY A 62 -2.23 -32.20 -5.32
N PHE A 63 -2.83 -32.00 -6.50
CA PHE A 63 -2.46 -30.93 -7.43
C PHE A 63 -3.38 -29.71 -7.28
N HIS A 64 -2.89 -28.71 -6.55
CA HIS A 64 -3.53 -27.42 -6.33
C HIS A 64 -2.52 -26.29 -6.52
N PRO A 65 -1.99 -26.12 -7.74
CA PRO A 65 -0.96 -25.14 -8.00
C PRO A 65 -1.54 -23.72 -7.97
N VAL A 66 -0.71 -22.76 -7.60
CA VAL A 66 -1.06 -21.35 -7.71
C VAL A 66 -0.81 -20.89 -9.15
N ARG A 67 -1.76 -20.16 -9.74
CA ARG A 67 -1.57 -19.64 -11.10
C ARG A 67 -0.56 -18.49 -11.09
N ILE A 68 0.35 -18.49 -12.06
CA ILE A 68 1.36 -17.42 -12.20
C ILE A 68 0.68 -16.06 -12.45
N ASP A 69 -0.41 -16.03 -13.23
CA ASP A 69 -1.14 -14.78 -13.47
C ASP A 69 -1.87 -14.26 -12.24
N ASP A 70 -2.34 -15.14 -11.35
CA ASP A 70 -2.91 -14.70 -10.08
C ASP A 70 -1.83 -14.10 -9.18
N LEU A 71 -0.61 -14.66 -9.18
CA LEU A 71 0.54 -14.07 -8.48
C LEU A 71 0.92 -12.71 -9.07
N ARG A 72 0.98 -12.58 -10.40
CA ARG A 72 1.22 -11.30 -11.08
C ARG A 72 0.16 -10.27 -10.72
N THR A 73 -1.10 -10.67 -10.70
CA THR A 73 -2.23 -9.81 -10.30
C THR A 73 -2.13 -9.42 -8.83
N ALA A 74 -1.76 -10.34 -7.93
CA ALA A 74 -1.59 -10.06 -6.52
C ALA A 74 -0.39 -9.12 -6.27
N ILE A 75 0.72 -9.31 -6.97
CA ILE A 75 1.88 -8.41 -6.95
C ILE A 75 1.49 -7.04 -7.50
N ALA A 76 0.83 -6.98 -8.66
CA ALA A 76 0.37 -5.72 -9.25
C ALA A 76 -0.59 -5.00 -8.31
N LYS A 77 -1.56 -5.70 -7.70
CA LYS A 77 -2.43 -5.13 -6.67
C LYS A 77 -1.66 -4.71 -5.44
N HIS A 78 -0.65 -5.46 -5.00
CA HIS A 78 0.24 -5.06 -3.91
C HIS A 78 1.17 -3.92 -4.29
N ASP A 79 1.44 -3.67 -5.57
CA ASP A 79 2.27 -2.60 -6.09
C ASP A 79 1.45 -1.38 -6.49
N GLU A 80 0.15 -1.54 -6.71
CA GLU A 80 -0.87 -0.49 -6.74
C GLU A 80 -1.26 -0.10 -5.30
N GLN A 81 -1.37 -1.09 -4.41
CA GLN A 81 -1.29 -0.96 -2.96
C GLN A 81 0.18 -0.90 -2.48
N GLY A 82 1.14 -0.68 -3.36
CA GLY A 82 2.57 -0.45 -3.07
C GLY A 82 3.00 0.92 -3.60
N SER A 83 2.19 1.44 -4.52
CA SER A 83 1.60 2.77 -4.50
C SER A 83 0.55 2.91 -3.38
N ASN A 84 0.56 2.03 -2.36
CA ASN A 84 0.07 2.41 -1.06
C ASN A 84 0.92 3.60 -0.62
N PRO A 85 0.27 4.65 -0.13
CA PRO A 85 0.87 5.72 0.63
C PRO A 85 1.44 5.26 2.00
N SER A 86 2.05 4.07 2.12
CA SER A 86 2.43 3.49 3.43
C SER A 86 3.90 3.61 3.79
N GLU A 87 4.80 3.86 2.83
CA GLU A 87 6.14 4.32 3.15
C GLU A 87 6.29 5.80 2.81
N PHE A 88 6.27 6.59 3.86
CA PHE A 88 6.57 8.00 3.80
C PHE A 88 7.97 8.24 3.24
N LYS A 89 8.12 9.13 2.26
CA LYS A 89 9.43 9.59 1.77
C LYS A 89 9.60 11.08 1.97
N VAL A 90 10.87 11.50 1.98
CA VAL A 90 11.22 12.92 1.96
C VAL A 90 10.58 13.57 0.74
N GLY A 91 9.86 14.66 0.97
CA GLY A 91 9.13 15.39 -0.06
C GLY A 91 7.62 15.15 -0.06
N ASP A 92 7.13 14.09 0.58
CA ASP A 92 5.69 13.80 0.62
C ASP A 92 4.91 14.86 1.40
N LEU A 93 3.68 15.09 0.96
CA LEU A 93 2.71 15.94 1.65
C LEU A 93 1.79 15.07 2.52
N VAL A 94 1.78 15.36 3.81
CA VAL A 94 1.11 14.57 4.84
C VAL A 94 0.28 15.43 5.76
N VAL A 95 -0.68 14.81 6.45
CA VAL A 95 -1.47 15.40 7.53
C VAL A 95 -1.45 14.46 8.74
N LEU A 96 -1.74 15.01 9.92
CA LEU A 96 -1.89 14.22 11.14
C LEU A 96 -3.28 13.57 11.18
N ASN A 97 -3.33 12.30 11.56
CA ASN A 97 -4.58 11.52 11.69
C ASN A 97 -5.51 12.13 12.75
N GLN A 98 -4.97 12.63 13.85
CA GLN A 98 -5.74 13.25 14.94
C GLN A 98 -4.97 14.45 15.52
N SER A 99 -5.31 15.66 15.09
CA SER A 99 -4.80 16.87 15.74
C SER A 99 -5.75 18.05 15.59
N HIS A 100 -6.43 18.43 16.68
CA HIS A 100 -7.32 19.58 16.72
C HIS A 100 -6.59 20.94 16.58
N SER A 101 -5.25 20.95 16.65
CA SER A 101 -4.45 22.19 16.62
C SER A 101 -3.48 22.28 15.43
N GLN A 102 -3.33 21.21 14.65
CA GLN A 102 -2.38 21.13 13.53
C GLN A 102 -3.04 20.57 12.26
N ASN A 103 -4.14 21.19 11.83
CA ASN A 103 -4.86 20.86 10.59
C ASN A 103 -4.16 21.42 9.35
N ARG A 104 -2.86 21.16 9.21
CA ARG A 104 -2.06 21.71 8.10
C ARG A 104 -1.49 20.58 7.27
N VAL A 105 -1.33 20.85 5.98
CA VAL A 105 -0.50 20.00 5.12
C VAL A 105 0.96 20.26 5.46
N LEU A 106 1.70 19.17 5.72
CA LEU A 106 3.11 19.18 6.09
C LEU A 106 3.93 18.48 5.01
N LYS A 107 5.15 18.95 4.76
CA LYS A 107 6.10 18.29 3.86
C LYS A 107 7.15 17.54 4.65
N ILE A 108 7.32 16.25 4.37
CA ILE A 108 8.35 15.43 5.04
C ILE A 108 9.73 15.92 4.62
N GLN A 109 10.57 16.23 5.62
CA GLN A 109 12.00 16.50 5.42
C GLN A 109 12.89 15.35 5.88
N MET A 110 12.44 14.55 6.83
CA MET A 110 13.21 13.43 7.37
C MET A 110 12.28 12.27 7.67
N PHE A 111 12.72 11.09 7.27
CA PHE A 111 12.12 9.82 7.60
C PHE A 111 13.24 8.87 8.03
N HIS A 112 13.16 8.36 9.25
CA HIS A 112 14.13 7.42 9.79
C HIS A 112 13.40 6.34 10.58
N GLU A 113 13.55 5.09 10.13
CA GLU A 113 12.82 3.94 10.66
C GLU A 113 11.31 4.20 10.67
N ASP A 114 10.74 4.43 11.83
CA ASP A 114 9.31 4.69 12.00
C ASP A 114 8.98 6.15 12.36
N PHE A 115 9.97 7.04 12.36
CA PHE A 115 9.81 8.44 12.76
C PHE A 115 9.85 9.41 11.58
N ILE A 116 8.91 10.34 11.57
CA ILE A 116 8.76 11.38 10.56
C ILE A 116 9.01 12.74 11.21
N ARG A 117 9.75 13.60 10.52
CA ARG A 117 9.76 15.05 10.72
C ARG A 117 9.22 15.74 9.47
N ALA A 118 8.13 16.48 9.63
CA ALA A 118 7.48 17.19 8.54
C ALA A 118 7.22 18.66 8.90
N PHE A 119 7.43 19.57 7.96
CA PHE A 119 7.30 21.02 8.16
C PHE A 119 6.07 21.57 7.47
N VAL A 120 5.47 22.61 8.05
CA VAL A 120 4.51 23.45 7.32
C VAL A 120 5.28 24.22 6.24
N SER A 121 4.77 24.25 5.01
CA SER A 121 5.36 25.03 3.92
C SER A 121 5.63 26.47 4.36
N ASP A 122 6.83 26.96 4.07
CA ASP A 122 7.27 28.34 4.35
C ASP A 122 7.23 28.74 5.84
N SER A 123 7.32 27.77 6.75
CA SER A 123 7.33 28.00 8.19
C SER A 123 8.40 27.19 8.90
N ILE A 124 8.86 27.69 10.05
CA ILE A 124 9.70 26.95 10.99
C ILE A 124 8.90 25.92 11.82
N LYS A 125 7.57 25.91 11.70
CA LYS A 125 6.68 25.00 12.41
C LYS A 125 6.78 23.59 11.81
N TYR A 126 6.98 22.59 12.68
CA TYR A 126 7.08 21.19 12.28
C TYR A 126 6.33 20.28 13.24
N SER A 127 6.07 19.06 12.77
CA SER A 127 5.58 17.95 13.58
C SER A 127 6.61 16.81 13.52
N PHE A 128 6.85 16.19 14.66
CA PHE A 128 7.70 15.02 14.79
C PHE A 128 6.94 13.91 15.53
N GLY A 129 6.92 12.70 14.97
CA GLY A 129 6.21 11.59 15.59
C GLY A 129 6.34 10.29 14.81
N HIS A 130 5.74 9.25 15.38
CA HIS A 130 5.68 7.93 14.76
C HIS A 130 4.80 7.96 13.50
N LYS A 131 5.17 7.21 12.46
CA LYS A 131 4.52 7.19 11.15
C LYS A 131 3.02 6.89 11.22
N ILE A 132 2.58 6.12 12.21
CA ILE A 132 1.16 5.80 12.47
C ILE A 132 0.30 7.04 12.76
N ASN A 133 0.90 8.15 13.19
CA ASN A 133 0.18 9.39 13.47
C ASN A 133 -0.05 10.23 12.21
N PHE A 134 0.56 9.84 11.09
CA PHE A 134 0.48 10.55 9.83
C PHE A 134 -0.31 9.74 8.80
N ARG A 135 -0.83 10.44 7.80
CA ARG A 135 -1.28 9.89 6.51
C ARG A 135 -0.92 10.85 5.40
N HIS A 136 -0.88 10.37 4.16
CA HIS A 136 -0.75 11.28 3.03
C HIS A 136 -1.95 12.23 2.95
N ALA A 137 -1.66 13.47 2.56
CA ALA A 137 -2.67 14.48 2.30
C ALA A 137 -3.45 14.10 1.02
N THR A 138 -4.76 14.28 1.03
CA THR A 138 -5.56 14.13 -0.20
C THR A 138 -5.31 15.29 -1.16
N LEU A 139 -5.66 15.13 -2.43
CA LEU A 139 -5.56 16.21 -3.42
C LEU A 139 -6.36 17.45 -3.01
N GLU A 140 -7.51 17.24 -2.38
CA GLU A 140 -8.36 18.33 -1.88
C GLU A 140 -7.68 19.06 -0.72
N GLU A 141 -7.07 18.33 0.23
CA GLU A 141 -6.34 18.91 1.36
C GLU A 141 -5.09 19.68 0.89
N ILE A 142 -4.39 19.16 -0.12
CA ILE A 142 -3.24 19.85 -0.75
C ILE A 142 -3.71 21.16 -1.39
N LYS A 143 -4.85 21.14 -2.09
CA LYS A 143 -5.42 22.34 -2.73
C LYS A 143 -5.90 23.36 -1.70
N ALA A 144 -6.48 22.92 -0.59
CA ALA A 144 -6.93 23.78 0.50
C ALA A 144 -5.77 24.27 1.39
N GLY A 145 -4.65 23.54 1.42
CA GLY A 145 -3.52 23.80 2.31
C GLY A 145 -3.75 23.33 3.77
N HIS A 146 -4.89 22.70 4.05
CA HIS A 146 -5.30 22.26 5.38
C HIS A 146 -6.12 20.96 5.33
N ARG A 147 -6.29 20.31 6.49
CA ARG A 147 -7.13 19.12 6.66
C ARG A 147 -8.61 19.50 6.44
N ILE A 148 -9.40 18.66 5.76
CA ILE A 148 -10.78 19.00 5.35
C ILE A 148 -11.84 18.51 6.35
N ASP A 149 -11.56 17.44 7.09
CA ASP A 149 -12.43 16.91 8.14
C ASP A 149 -12.30 17.68 9.47
N ASP A 150 -11.60 18.82 9.46
CA ASP A 150 -11.59 19.73 10.59
C ASP A 150 -12.86 20.57 10.59
N THR A 151 -13.84 20.13 11.38
CA THR A 151 -15.06 20.89 11.67
C THR A 151 -14.88 21.85 12.84
N THR A 152 -13.64 22.08 13.30
CA THR A 152 -13.39 23.08 14.33
C THR A 152 -13.74 24.44 13.73
N ASP A 153 -14.85 25.02 14.21
CA ASP A 153 -15.16 26.43 14.01
C ASP A 153 -13.98 27.22 14.59
N HIS A 154 -13.00 27.55 13.75
CA HIS A 154 -12.08 28.63 14.03
C HIS A 154 -12.94 29.86 14.03
N VAL A 155 -13.49 30.19 15.21
CA VAL A 155 -14.43 31.29 15.39
C VAL A 155 -13.79 32.58 14.87
N THR A 156 -14.03 32.87 13.60
CA THR A 156 -13.59 34.12 12.96
C THR A 156 -14.54 35.25 13.31
N ASP A 157 -15.73 34.92 13.83
CA ASP A 157 -16.75 35.88 14.24
C ASP A 157 -16.93 35.88 15.77
N ILE A 158 -16.34 36.86 16.44
CA ILE A 158 -16.45 37.05 17.88
C ILE A 158 -17.91 37.17 18.37
N ARG A 159 -18.85 37.49 17.46
CA ARG A 159 -20.29 37.55 17.77
C ARG A 159 -20.85 36.19 18.19
N ASN A 160 -20.22 35.08 17.82
CA ASN A 160 -20.63 33.73 18.24
C ASN A 160 -20.26 33.39 19.70
N HIS A 161 -19.44 34.22 20.37
CA HIS A 161 -19.07 34.06 21.78
C HIS A 161 -19.78 35.02 22.73
N VAL A 162 -20.59 35.94 22.20
CA VAL A 162 -21.31 36.89 23.03
C VAL A 162 -22.61 36.22 23.48
N SER A 163 -22.87 36.20 24.78
CA SER A 163 -24.11 35.66 25.33
C SER A 163 -25.32 36.28 24.60
N PRO A 164 -26.39 35.54 24.28
CA PRO A 164 -27.60 36.09 23.67
C PRO A 164 -28.21 37.27 24.45
N SER A 165 -27.84 37.41 25.73
CA SER A 165 -28.27 38.48 26.63
C SER A 165 -27.36 39.71 26.64
N THR A 166 -26.21 39.69 25.97
CA THR A 166 -25.28 40.81 25.94
C THR A 166 -25.77 41.86 24.95
N ARG A 167 -26.06 43.06 25.44
CA ARG A 167 -26.42 44.21 24.61
C ARG A 167 -25.17 45.01 24.28
N VAL A 168 -24.77 44.99 23.02
CA VAL A 168 -23.76 45.93 22.51
C VAL A 168 -24.44 47.30 22.36
N VAL A 169 -23.87 48.31 22.98
CA VAL A 169 -24.27 49.72 22.81
C VAL A 169 -23.10 50.43 22.15
N ASP A 170 -23.34 51.00 20.98
CA ASP A 170 -22.39 51.89 20.33
C ASP A 170 -22.28 53.17 21.17
N LEU A 171 -21.05 53.60 21.42
CA LEU A 171 -20.74 54.86 22.12
C LEU A 171 -20.97 56.06 21.20
#